data_AF-A0A834DYB2-F1
#
_entry.id   AF-A0A834DYB2-F1
#
_cell.length_a   1.000
_cell.length_b   1.000
_cell.length_c   1.000
_cell.angle_alpha   90.00
_cell.angle_beta   90.00
_cell.angle_gamma   90.00
#
_symmetry.space_group_name_H-M   'P 1'
#
loop_
_entity.id
_entity.type
_entity.pdbx_description
1 polymer ?
#
loop_
_entity_poly.entity_id
_entity_poly.type
_entity_poly.pdbx_seq_one_letter_code
_entity_poly.pdbx_strand_id
1 'polypeptide(L)'
;MVAKKVLLSPEVIHCESINISGNFCRNKLKYLAFLHKWMSISPSCDPDPLLNLKLHPLADLWGMLPSKTRRGLASLDHIKVFDRILQIPPLYDKKKQSVISAILKVVCCKPT
;
A
#
# COMPACT_ATOMS: atom_id res chain seq x y z
N MET A 1 -2.21 -5.74 9.86
CA MET A 1 -3.00 -7.00 9.79
C MET A 1 -2.92 -7.64 8.42
N VAL A 2 -3.07 -6.88 7.33
CA VAL A 2 -2.95 -7.34 5.94
C VAL A 2 -1.63 -8.11 5.70
N ALA A 3 -0.47 -7.52 6.02
CA ALA A 3 0.83 -8.19 5.87
C ALA A 3 0.91 -9.58 6.54
N LYS A 4 0.32 -9.74 7.73
CA LYS A 4 0.30 -11.03 8.43
C LYS A 4 -0.61 -12.06 7.75
N LYS A 5 -1.70 -11.61 7.14
CA LYS A 5 -2.65 -12.47 6.44
C LYS A 5 -2.12 -12.89 5.06
N VAL A 6 -1.38 -12.01 4.38
CA VAL A 6 -0.68 -12.29 3.12
C VAL A 6 0.34 -13.44 3.24
N LEU A 7 1.00 -13.58 4.39
CA LEU A 7 1.90 -14.70 4.67
C LEU A 7 1.20 -16.07 4.77
N LEU A 8 -0.12 -16.07 4.95
CA LEU A 8 -0.94 -17.28 5.11
C LEU A 8 -1.82 -17.55 3.88
N SER A 9 -2.38 -16.50 3.28
CA SER A 9 -3.34 -16.59 2.18
C SER A 9 -3.24 -15.39 1.23
N PRO A 10 -3.49 -15.57 -0.07
CA PRO A 10 -3.52 -14.47 -1.03
C PRO A 10 -4.66 -13.50 -0.74
N GLU A 11 -4.36 -12.20 -0.87
CA GLU A 11 -5.30 -11.11 -0.62
C GLU A 11 -5.33 -10.12 -1.77
N VAL A 12 -6.54 -9.61 -2.05
CA VAL A 12 -6.77 -8.53 -3.01
C VAL A 12 -7.12 -7.26 -2.25
N ILE A 13 -6.47 -6.15 -2.61
CA ILE A 13 -6.58 -4.86 -1.92
C ILE A 13 -7.01 -3.79 -2.93
N HIS A 14 -7.97 -2.95 -2.53
CA HIS A 14 -8.38 -1.76 -3.27
C HIS A 14 -7.75 -0.52 -2.65
N CYS A 15 -7.05 0.29 -3.46
CA CYS A 15 -6.19 1.36 -2.95
C CYS A 15 -6.75 2.79 -3.10
N GLU A 16 -7.70 3.03 -4.01
CA GLU A 16 -8.27 4.36 -4.27
C GLU A 16 -8.89 5.04 -3.03
N SER A 17 -9.51 4.26 -2.15
CA SER A 17 -10.24 4.78 -0.97
C SER A 17 -9.46 4.68 0.34
N ILE A 18 -8.15 4.45 0.28
CA ILE A 18 -7.31 4.38 1.48
C ILE A 18 -7.20 5.76 2.12
N ASN A 19 -7.56 5.81 3.40
CA ASN A 19 -7.48 7.03 4.19
C ASN A 19 -6.23 7.04 5.06
N ILE A 20 -5.49 8.16 5.03
CA ILE A 20 -4.39 8.42 5.96
C ILE A 20 -4.87 9.43 6.99
N SER A 21 -4.59 9.19 8.27
CA SER A 21 -4.93 10.12 9.35
C SER A 21 -4.20 11.46 9.22
N GLY A 22 -4.78 12.53 9.77
CA GLY A 22 -4.21 13.88 9.73
C GLY A 22 -4.64 14.70 8.52
N ASN A 23 -4.30 15.99 8.54
CA ASN A 23 -4.66 16.92 7.47
C ASN A 23 -3.93 16.62 6.15
N PHE A 24 -4.59 16.88 5.03
CA PHE A 24 -4.05 16.69 3.68
C PHE A 24 -2.71 17.40 3.49
N CYS A 25 -2.59 18.66 3.92
CA CYS A 25 -1.34 19.42 3.74
C CYS A 25 -0.15 18.77 4.46
N ARG A 26 -0.36 18.20 5.64
CA ARG A 26 0.70 17.52 6.41
C ARG A 26 1.13 16.22 5.72
N ASN A 27 0.17 15.47 5.18
CA ASN A 27 0.47 14.24 4.45
C ASN A 27 1.17 14.54 3.12
N LYS A 28 0.80 15.62 2.43
CA LYS A 28 1.50 16.12 1.24
C LYS A 28 2.95 16.48 1.54
N LEU A 29 3.22 17.20 2.64
CA LEU A 29 4.59 17.56 3.03
C LEU A 29 5.45 16.33 3.35
N LYS A 30 4.89 15.32 4.06
CA LYS A 30 5.59 14.05 4.30
C LYS A 30 5.96 13.34 3.00
N TYR A 31 5.04 13.35 2.03
CA TYR A 31 5.28 12.74 0.72
C TYR A 31 6.36 13.49 -0.08
N LEU A 32 6.31 14.83 -0.09
CA LEU A 32 7.35 15.64 -0.74
C LEU A 32 8.73 15.42 -0.10
N ALA A 33 8.80 15.30 1.24
CA ALA A 33 10.04 14.98 1.93
C ALA A 33 10.60 13.58 1.55
N PHE A 34 9.73 12.63 1.18
CA PHE A 34 10.15 11.34 0.64
C PHE A 34 10.69 11.48 -0.79
N LEU A 35 10.02 12.26 -1.66
CA LEU A 35 10.50 12.52 -3.02
C LEU A 35 11.82 13.30 -3.08
N HIS A 36 12.10 14.10 -2.05
CA HIS A 36 13.38 14.79 -1.89
C HIS A 36 14.53 13.88 -1.42
N LYS A 37 14.30 12.56 -1.26
CA LYS A 37 15.37 11.60 -0.98
C LYS A 37 15.90 11.04 -2.30
N TRP A 38 17.18 11.26 -2.53
CA TRP A 38 17.92 10.99 -3.75
C TRP A 38 19.41 10.94 -3.42
N MET A 39 20.12 10.05 -4.09
CA MET A 39 21.52 9.79 -3.92
C MET A 39 22.30 10.77 -4.78
N SER A 40 23.01 11.68 -4.10
CA SER A 40 23.73 12.78 -4.77
C SER A 40 24.80 12.33 -5.75
N ILE A 41 25.33 11.12 -5.60
CA ILE A 41 26.43 10.58 -6.42
C ILE A 41 25.90 10.04 -7.76
N SER A 42 24.76 9.35 -7.75
CA SER A 42 24.18 8.69 -8.92
C SER A 42 22.66 8.58 -8.78
N PRO A 43 21.90 9.57 -9.29
CA PRO A 43 20.45 9.61 -9.11
C PRO A 43 19.70 8.48 -9.86
N SER A 44 20.36 7.79 -10.79
CA SER A 44 19.82 6.65 -11.52
C SER A 44 19.78 5.34 -10.72
N CYS A 45 20.51 5.26 -9.59
CA CYS A 45 20.49 4.07 -8.73
C CYS A 45 19.28 4.04 -7.79
N ASP A 46 18.66 5.19 -7.53
CA ASP A 46 17.47 5.25 -6.70
C ASP A 46 16.22 4.85 -7.49
N PRO A 47 15.22 4.23 -6.83
CA PRO A 47 13.93 3.97 -7.45
C PRO A 47 13.24 5.26 -7.88
N ASP A 48 12.74 5.30 -9.12
CA ASP A 48 12.03 6.46 -9.68
C ASP A 48 10.91 6.95 -8.74
N PRO A 49 10.97 8.22 -8.27
CA PRO A 49 9.99 8.75 -7.33
C PRO A 49 8.55 8.74 -7.87
N LEU A 50 8.36 8.80 -9.19
CA LEU A 50 7.06 8.74 -9.86
C LEU A 50 6.49 7.32 -9.94
N LEU A 51 7.34 6.29 -10.02
CA LEU A 51 6.92 4.89 -9.98
C LEU A 51 6.42 4.52 -8.58
N ASN A 52 7.01 5.12 -7.54
CA ASN A 52 6.60 4.96 -6.14
C ASN A 52 5.20 5.51 -5.84
N LEU A 53 4.66 6.43 -6.65
CA LEU A 53 3.31 6.97 -6.44
C LEU A 53 2.22 5.90 -6.68
N LYS A 54 2.37 5.09 -7.73
CA LYS A 54 1.45 3.98 -8.04
C LYS A 54 1.64 2.77 -7.13
N LEU A 55 2.82 2.66 -6.51
CA LEU A 55 3.22 1.54 -5.67
C LEU A 55 3.25 1.89 -4.18
N HIS A 56 2.81 3.09 -3.77
CA HIS A 56 2.89 3.52 -2.36
C HIS A 56 2.29 2.50 -1.36
N PRO A 57 1.09 1.94 -1.62
CA PRO A 57 0.52 0.92 -0.75
C PRO A 57 1.34 -0.38 -0.71
N LEU A 58 1.98 -0.72 -1.83
CA LEU A 58 2.88 -1.88 -1.93
C LEU A 58 4.18 -1.62 -1.17
N ALA A 59 4.74 -0.42 -1.27
CA ALA A 59 5.96 -0.02 -0.56
C ALA A 59 5.77 -0.09 0.97
N ASP A 60 4.64 0.40 1.47
CA ASP A 60 4.29 0.27 2.89
C ASP A 60 4.18 -1.20 3.30
N LEU A 61 3.51 -2.04 2.49
CA LEU A 61 3.36 -3.46 2.80
C LEU A 61 4.70 -4.23 2.74
N TRP A 62 5.57 -3.88 1.79
CA TRP A 62 6.92 -4.42 1.67
C TRP A 62 7.78 -4.07 2.86
N GLY A 63 7.64 -2.85 3.40
CA GLY A 63 8.29 -2.43 4.64
C GLY A 63 7.80 -3.21 5.87
N MET A 64 6.59 -3.74 5.84
CA MET A 64 6.02 -4.57 6.91
C MET A 64 6.33 -6.06 6.79
N LEU A 65 6.87 -6.52 5.66
CA LEU A 65 7.18 -7.93 5.38
C LEU A 65 8.70 -8.18 5.37
N PRO A 66 9.16 -9.38 5.71
CA PRO A 66 10.58 -9.76 5.59
C PRO A 66 10.94 -10.01 4.11
N SER A 67 10.87 -8.99 3.27
CA SER A 67 10.95 -9.05 1.79
C SER A 67 12.24 -9.66 1.25
N LYS A 68 13.34 -9.58 2.00
CA LYS A 68 14.63 -10.18 1.62
C LYS A 68 14.70 -11.71 1.78
N THR A 69 13.75 -12.29 2.51
CA THR A 69 13.70 -13.75 2.72
C THR A 69 12.92 -14.42 1.59
N ARG A 70 13.24 -15.68 1.25
CA ARG A 70 12.50 -16.45 0.22
C ARG A 70 10.99 -16.51 0.51
N ARG A 71 10.63 -16.67 1.79
CA ARG A 71 9.22 -16.68 2.23
C ARG A 71 8.56 -15.32 2.05
N GLY A 72 9.26 -14.24 2.38
CA GLY A 72 8.75 -12.89 2.17
C GLY A 72 8.55 -12.59 0.69
N LEU A 73 9.50 -12.98 -0.16
CA LEU A 73 9.40 -12.82 -1.61
C LEU A 73 8.17 -13.55 -2.18
N ALA A 74 7.97 -14.83 -1.80
CA ALA A 74 6.80 -15.60 -2.23
C ALA A 74 5.47 -14.99 -1.75
N SER A 75 5.47 -14.32 -0.60
CA SER A 75 4.29 -13.61 -0.10
C SER A 75 3.96 -12.34 -0.88
N LEU A 76 4.90 -11.78 -1.66
CA LEU A 76 4.60 -10.64 -2.52
C LEU A 76 3.74 -11.04 -3.72
N ASP A 77 3.97 -12.24 -4.27
CA ASP A 77 3.18 -12.78 -5.38
C ASP A 77 1.72 -13.06 -4.99
N HIS A 78 1.47 -13.20 -3.69
CA HIS A 78 0.13 -13.40 -3.12
C HIS A 78 -0.71 -12.11 -3.08
N ILE A 79 -0.09 -10.93 -3.23
CA ILE A 79 -0.77 -9.64 -3.11
C ILE A 79 -1.18 -9.16 -4.49
N LYS A 80 -2.46 -8.81 -4.66
CA LYS A 80 -2.93 -8.08 -5.85
C LYS A 80 -3.54 -6.76 -5.43
N VAL A 81 -2.92 -5.67 -5.86
CA VAL A 81 -3.39 -4.31 -5.58
C VAL A 81 -4.05 -3.73 -6.84
N PHE A 82 -5.27 -3.22 -6.68
CA PHE A 82 -5.98 -2.51 -7.74
C PHE A 82 -6.20 -1.06 -7.30
N ASP A 83 -5.82 -0.14 -8.17
CA ASP A 83 -5.98 1.29 -7.92
C ASP A 83 -7.43 1.68 -8.22
N ARG A 84 -7.92 1.38 -9.44
CA ARG A 84 -9.26 1.75 -9.89
C ARG A 84 -10.28 0.63 -9.87
N ILE A 85 -11.56 0.98 -9.65
CA ILE A 85 -12.71 0.06 -9.81
C ILE A 85 -12.73 -0.57 -11.20
N LEU A 86 -12.45 0.21 -12.26
CA LEU A 86 -12.43 -0.30 -13.65
C LEU A 86 -11.29 -1.30 -13.93
N GLN A 87 -10.26 -1.34 -13.08
CA GLN A 87 -9.15 -2.28 -13.21
C GLN A 87 -9.39 -3.60 -12.47
N ILE A 88 -10.51 -3.72 -11.74
CA ILE A 88 -10.90 -4.97 -11.08
C ILE A 88 -11.38 -5.93 -12.18
N PRO A 89 -10.76 -7.10 -12.36
CA PRO A 89 -11.26 -8.06 -13.32
C PRO A 89 -12.68 -8.48 -12.93
N PRO A 90 -13.60 -8.70 -13.89
CA PRO A 90 -15.02 -8.99 -13.62
C PRO A 90 -15.24 -10.25 -12.77
N LEU A 91 -14.21 -11.08 -12.61
CA LEU A 91 -14.17 -12.23 -11.70
C LEU A 91 -14.15 -11.85 -10.21
N TYR A 92 -13.67 -10.64 -9.86
CA TYR A 92 -13.52 -10.19 -8.47
C TYR A 92 -14.65 -9.24 -8.03
N ASP A 93 -15.31 -8.53 -8.95
CA ASP A 93 -16.48 -7.70 -8.64
C ASP A 93 -17.65 -8.49 -8.04
N LYS A 94 -17.79 -9.76 -8.47
CA LYS A 94 -18.84 -10.66 -7.97
C LYS A 94 -18.49 -11.29 -6.62
N LYS A 95 -17.25 -11.13 -6.14
CA LYS A 95 -16.82 -11.69 -4.86
C LYS A 95 -17.15 -10.70 -3.74
N LYS A 96 -17.61 -11.24 -2.62
CA LYS A 96 -17.89 -10.43 -1.43
C LYS A 96 -16.61 -9.79 -0.93
N GLN A 97 -16.57 -8.46 -0.94
CA GLN A 97 -15.47 -7.69 -0.36
C GLN A 97 -15.57 -7.72 1.17
N SER A 98 -14.46 -8.03 1.83
CA SER A 98 -14.38 -8.05 3.30
C SER A 98 -13.78 -6.76 3.84
N VAL A 99 -14.41 -6.19 4.86
CA VAL A 99 -13.91 -5.00 5.56
C VAL A 99 -13.24 -5.41 6.87
N ILE A 100 -12.06 -4.87 7.14
CA ILE A 100 -11.35 -5.09 8.41
C ILE A 100 -11.74 -3.97 9.38
N SER A 101 -12.60 -4.29 10.36
CA SER A 101 -13.14 -3.32 11.31
C SER A 101 -12.08 -2.59 12.14
N ALA A 102 -11.01 -3.30 12.53
CA ALA A 102 -9.93 -2.78 13.37
C ALA A 102 -9.06 -1.68 12.73
N ILE A 103 -9.26 -1.37 11.44
CA ILE A 103 -8.46 -0.39 10.68
C ILE A 103 -9.37 0.72 10.12
N LEU A 104 -10.69 0.63 10.33
CA LEU A 104 -11.62 1.65 9.86
C LEU A 104 -11.35 2.99 10.55
N LYS A 105 -11.19 4.04 9.74
CA LYS A 105 -10.97 5.42 10.23
C LYS A 105 -12.04 5.85 11.23
N VAL A 106 -13.30 5.50 10.96
CA VAL A 106 -14.46 5.82 11.82
C VAL A 106 -14.32 5.20 13.22
N VAL A 107 -13.71 4.02 13.32
CA VAL A 107 -13.52 3.30 14.59
C VAL A 107 -12.26 3.78 15.30
N CYS A 108 -11.17 4.01 14.56
CA CYS A 108 -9.85 4.24 15.14
C CYS A 108 -9.55 5.72 15.42
N CYS A 109 -10.14 6.65 14.66
CA CYS A 109 -9.91 8.07 14.82
C CYS A 109 -11.04 8.71 15.64
N LYS A 110 -10.67 9.64 16.51
CA LYS A 110 -11.65 10.45 17.23
C LYS A 110 -12.42 11.32 16.23
N PRO A 111 -13.76 11.37 16.30
CA PRO A 111 -14.53 12.35 15.55
C PRO A 111 -14.20 13.74 16.12
N THR A 112 -13.83 14.66 15.24
CA THR A 112 -13.69 16.09 15.54
C THR A 112 -15.02 16.79 15.33
#